data_AF-A0A9D4PND9-F1
#
_entry.id   AF-A0A9D4PND9-F1
#
_cell.length_a   1.000
_cell.length_b   1.000
_cell.length_c   1.000
_cell.angle_alpha   90.00
_cell.angle_beta   90.00
_cell.angle_gamma   90.00
#
_symmetry.space_group_name_H-M   'P 1'
#
loop_
_entity.id
_entity.type
_entity.pdbx_description
1 polymer ?
#
loop_
_entity_poly.entity_id
_entity_poly.type
_entity_poly.pdbx_seq_one_letter_code
_entity_poly.pdbx_strand_id
1 'polypeptide(L)'
;MFSKPTHYDGMLEIVGVTGVVHMGQIQSGLRSAIRIAQGGHLRIRLNTEMPVQVDGEPWIQGPGEVVVLRSALKATMLKKSKSKIRRRNTEPTMVLASLEGPQQPPPTTSTSHTMGPF
;
A
#
# COMPACT_ATOMS: atom_id res chain seq x y z
N MET A 1 -10.94 1.99 -28.37
CA MET A 1 -11.02 1.23 -27.10
C MET A 1 -10.00 1.81 -26.14
N PHE A 2 -10.33 1.94 -24.85
CA PHE A 2 -9.41 2.53 -23.89
C PHE A 2 -8.54 1.49 -23.19
N SER A 3 -7.28 1.83 -22.92
CA SER A 3 -6.36 1.01 -22.14
C SER A 3 -6.68 1.08 -20.65
N LYS A 4 -6.14 0.12 -19.88
CA LYS A 4 -6.23 0.11 -18.43
C LYS A 4 -5.48 1.34 -17.87
N PRO A 5 -6.10 2.18 -17.01
CA PRO A 5 -5.42 3.34 -16.44
C PRO A 5 -4.21 2.95 -15.60
N THR A 6 -3.08 3.62 -15.84
CA THR A 6 -1.87 3.50 -15.00
C THR A 6 -1.18 4.85 -14.87
N HIS A 7 -0.52 5.11 -13.74
CA HIS A 7 0.13 6.41 -13.50
C HIS A 7 1.51 6.56 -14.17
N TYR A 8 1.99 5.56 -14.91
CA TYR A 8 3.37 5.50 -15.41
C TYR A 8 3.51 5.14 -16.90
N ASP A 9 2.41 4.81 -17.59
CA ASP A 9 2.40 4.68 -19.05
C ASP A 9 2.50 6.05 -19.75
N GLY A 10 2.19 7.13 -19.01
CA GLY A 10 2.10 8.52 -19.45
C GLY A 10 1.03 8.75 -20.51
N MET A 11 -0.04 7.99 -20.41
CA MET A 11 -1.34 8.34 -20.93
C MET A 11 -2.08 9.12 -19.84
N LEU A 12 -2.87 10.09 -20.25
CA LEU A 12 -3.80 10.80 -19.38
C LEU A 12 -5.22 10.34 -19.70
N GLU A 13 -6.02 10.11 -18.66
CA GLU A 13 -7.43 9.79 -18.77
C GLU A 13 -8.30 11.04 -18.60
N ILE A 14 -9.13 11.32 -19.61
CA ILE A 14 -10.17 12.34 -19.49
C ILE A 14 -11.45 11.64 -19.08
N VAL A 15 -11.98 12.01 -17.92
CA VAL A 15 -13.22 11.46 -17.37
C VAL A 15 -14.20 12.57 -17.03
N GLY A 16 -15.48 12.31 -17.25
CA GLY A 16 -16.59 13.18 -16.90
C GLY A 16 -17.35 12.66 -15.69
N VAL A 17 -17.79 13.60 -14.84
CA VAL A 17 -18.72 13.35 -13.73
C VAL A 17 -19.90 14.28 -13.90
N THR A 18 -21.12 13.76 -13.76
CA THR A 18 -22.36 14.50 -14.05
C THR A 18 -22.85 15.34 -12.88
N GLY A 19 -22.34 15.10 -11.67
CA GLY A 19 -22.71 15.86 -10.48
C GLY A 19 -22.23 15.17 -9.20
N VAL A 20 -22.52 15.81 -8.06
CA VAL A 20 -22.06 15.38 -6.73
C VAL A 20 -22.57 13.99 -6.32
N VAL A 21 -23.80 13.63 -6.70
CA VAL A 21 -24.35 12.28 -6.43
C VAL A 21 -23.57 11.22 -7.19
N HIS A 22 -23.24 11.48 -8.46
CA HIS A 22 -22.42 10.57 -9.26
C HIS A 22 -21.00 10.45 -8.66
N MET A 23 -20.41 11.57 -8.23
CA MET A 23 -19.12 11.55 -7.54
C MET A 23 -19.15 10.70 -6.26
N GLY A 24 -20.17 10.86 -5.42
CA GLY A 24 -20.33 10.06 -4.20
C GLY A 24 -20.46 8.56 -4.47
N GLN A 25 -21.17 8.19 -5.54
CA GLN A 25 -21.27 6.79 -5.99
C GLN A 25 -19.95 6.24 -6.54
N ILE A 26 -19.11 7.09 -7.15
CA ILE A 26 -17.75 6.70 -7.57
C ILE A 26 -16.88 6.45 -6.34
N GLN A 27 -16.95 7.34 -5.35
CA GLN A 27 -16.19 7.20 -4.11
C GLN A 27 -16.57 5.94 -3.31
N SER A 28 -17.84 5.55 -3.33
CA SER A 28 -18.31 4.32 -2.69
C SER A 28 -18.06 3.05 -3.51
N GLY A 29 -17.63 3.17 -4.77
CA GLY A 29 -17.40 2.04 -5.68
C GLY A 29 -18.64 1.48 -6.37
N LEU A 30 -19.80 2.15 -6.23
CA LEU A 30 -21.06 1.75 -6.87
C LEU A 30 -21.16 2.16 -8.34
N ARG A 31 -20.41 3.19 -8.75
CA ARG A 31 -20.32 3.65 -10.15
C ARG A 31 -18.89 3.99 -10.55
N SER A 32 -18.67 4.18 -11.84
CA SER A 32 -17.40 4.64 -12.42
C SER A 32 -17.63 5.93 -13.19
N ALA A 33 -16.60 6.78 -13.27
CA ALA A 33 -16.65 7.98 -14.09
C ALA A 33 -16.84 7.65 -15.58
N ILE A 34 -17.42 8.60 -16.33
CA ILE A 34 -17.64 8.45 -17.77
C ILE A 34 -16.30 8.68 -18.47
N ARG A 35 -15.78 7.67 -19.16
CA ARG A 35 -14.51 7.80 -19.90
C ARG A 35 -14.75 8.55 -21.21
N ILE A 36 -14.09 9.69 -21.39
CA ILE A 36 -14.25 10.58 -22.54
C ILE A 36 -13.11 10.36 -23.54
N ALA A 37 -11.86 10.38 -23.07
CA ALA A 37 -10.69 10.25 -23.93
C ALA A 37 -9.49 9.68 -23.15
N GLN A 38 -8.48 9.22 -23.89
CA GLN A 38 -7.19 8.79 -23.34
C GLN A 38 -6.07 9.14 -24.33
N GLY A 39 -5.00 9.80 -23.87
CA GLY A 39 -3.92 10.27 -24.75
C GLY A 39 -2.71 10.82 -24.01
N GLY A 40 -1.54 10.86 -24.67
CA GLY A 40 -0.31 11.46 -24.12
C GLY A 40 -0.11 12.94 -24.46
N HIS A 41 -0.88 13.45 -25.42
CA HIS A 41 -0.97 14.86 -25.80
C HIS A 41 -2.45 15.21 -25.87
N LEU A 42 -2.91 16.00 -24.91
CA LEU A 42 -4.32 16.39 -24.79
C LEU A 42 -4.48 17.87 -25.07
N ARG A 43 -5.56 18.20 -25.78
CA ARG A 43 -5.90 19.55 -26.17
C ARG A 43 -7.36 19.80 -25.83
N ILE A 44 -7.61 20.56 -24.78
CA ILE A 44 -8.94 20.79 -24.21
C ILE A 44 -9.34 22.22 -24.53
N ARG A 45 -10.42 22.40 -25.28
CA ARG A 45 -10.96 23.72 -25.61
C ARG A 45 -12.03 24.11 -24.60
N LEU A 46 -11.86 25.29 -24.01
CA LEU A 46 -12.78 25.90 -23.06
C LEU A 46 -13.49 27.05 -23.77
N ASN A 47 -14.81 26.98 -23.87
CA ASN A 47 -15.60 27.99 -24.57
C ASN A 47 -16.03 29.15 -23.65
N THR A 48 -15.95 28.93 -22.34
CA THR A 48 -16.32 29.88 -21.29
C THR A 48 -15.27 29.85 -20.20
N GLU A 49 -15.32 30.85 -19.31
CA GLU A 49 -14.55 30.83 -18.08
C GLU A 49 -14.97 29.64 -17.19
N MET A 50 -14.01 28.98 -16.55
CA MET A 50 -14.26 27.86 -15.64
C MET A 50 -13.27 27.81 -14.47
N PRO A 51 -13.70 27.30 -13.30
CA PRO A 51 -12.77 26.99 -12.21
C PRO A 51 -11.90 25.78 -12.57
N VAL A 52 -10.60 25.89 -12.34
CA VAL A 52 -9.60 24.83 -12.54
C VAL A 52 -8.79 24.66 -11.25
N GLN A 53 -8.30 23.45 -11.02
CA GLN A 53 -7.43 23.14 -9.90
C GLN A 53 -6.35 22.14 -10.35
N VAL A 54 -5.09 22.42 -10.03
CA VAL A 54 -3.95 21.50 -10.27
C VAL A 54 -3.07 21.49 -9.04
N ASP A 55 -2.69 20.29 -8.59
CA ASP A 55 -1.80 20.05 -7.46
C ASP A 55 -2.15 20.78 -6.15
N GLY A 56 -3.43 21.14 -5.98
CA GLY A 56 -3.94 21.85 -4.80
C GLY A 56 -4.19 23.34 -5.02
N GLU A 57 -3.65 23.93 -6.09
CA GLU A 57 -3.79 25.35 -6.40
C GLU A 57 -5.00 25.59 -7.31
N PRO A 58 -6.04 26.31 -6.84
CA PRO A 58 -7.20 26.66 -7.66
C PRO A 58 -7.00 27.99 -8.40
N TRP A 59 -7.56 28.11 -9.61
CA TRP A 59 -7.66 29.36 -10.35
C TRP A 59 -8.90 29.40 -11.25
N ILE A 60 -9.21 30.59 -11.76
CA ILE A 60 -10.23 30.78 -12.79
C ILE A 60 -9.56 30.84 -14.16
N GLN A 61 -9.91 29.90 -15.03
CA GLN A 61 -9.37 29.80 -16.38
C GLN A 61 -10.37 30.42 -17.37
N GLY A 62 -9.97 31.50 -18.04
CA GLY A 62 -10.75 32.10 -19.12
C GLY A 62 -10.91 31.19 -20.35
N PRO A 63 -11.79 31.54 -21.31
CA PRO A 63 -11.94 30.81 -22.56
C PRO A 63 -10.60 30.65 -23.29
N GLY A 64 -10.36 29.49 -23.90
CA GLY A 64 -9.09 29.21 -24.54
C GLY A 64 -8.80 27.72 -24.70
N GLU A 65 -7.52 27.40 -24.76
CA GLU A 65 -7.05 26.03 -24.99
C GLU A 65 -6.07 25.63 -23.89
N VAL A 66 -6.37 24.51 -23.23
CA VAL A 66 -5.49 23.88 -22.25
C VAL A 66 -4.82 22.69 -22.93
N VAL A 67 -3.50 22.78 -23.09
CA VAL A 67 -2.69 21.71 -23.65
C VAL A 67 -1.96 21.00 -22.52
N VAL A 68 -2.22 19.69 -22.37
CA VAL A 68 -1.53 18.86 -21.40
C VAL A 68 -0.58 17.92 -22.13
N LEU A 69 0.71 18.11 -21.86
CA LEU A 69 1.80 17.34 -22.43
C LEU A 69 2.49 16.51 -21.35
N ARG A 70 3.06 15.40 -21.78
CA ARG A 70 3.97 14.64 -20.94
C ARG A 70 5.18 15.50 -20.58
N SER A 71 5.41 15.69 -19.29
CA SER A 71 6.64 16.31 -18.80
C SER A 71 7.87 15.49 -19.22
N ALA A 72 8.92 16.19 -19.65
CA ALA A 72 10.24 15.57 -19.84
C ALA A 72 10.86 15.14 -18.50
N LEU A 73 10.48 15.80 -17.41
CA LEU A 73 10.95 15.51 -16.06
C LEU A 73 10.03 14.44 -15.43
N LYS A 74 10.65 13.40 -14.89
CA LYS A 74 9.97 12.33 -14.15
C LYS A 74 10.61 12.20 -12.77
N ALA A 75 9.76 12.11 -11.75
CA ALA A 75 10.19 11.78 -10.40
C ALA A 75 10.15 10.27 -10.18
N THR A 76 11.18 9.73 -9.54
CA THR A 76 11.17 8.34 -9.05
C THR A 76 10.42 8.30 -7.73
N MET A 77 9.29 7.58 -7.70
CA MET A 77 8.43 7.48 -6.53
C MET A 77 8.58 6.12 -5.84
N LEU A 78 8.56 6.11 -4.49
CA LEU A 78 8.51 4.86 -3.73
C LEU A 78 7.16 4.17 -3.95
N LYS A 79 7.17 2.86 -4.24
CA LYS A 79 5.97 2.04 -4.44
C LYS A 79 5.85 1.00 -3.33
N LYS A 80 4.66 0.89 -2.74
CA LYS A 80 4.36 -0.16 -1.75
C LYS A 80 4.51 -1.55 -2.40
N SER A 81 5.35 -2.39 -1.79
CA SER A 81 5.50 -3.78 -2.24
C SER A 81 4.21 -4.57 -1.96
N LYS A 82 3.80 -5.42 -2.92
CA LYS A 82 2.61 -6.26 -2.77
C LYS A 82 2.86 -7.55 -1.98
N SER A 83 4.12 -7.90 -1.78
CA SER A 83 4.54 -9.00 -0.92
C SER A 83 4.51 -8.54 0.54
N LYS A 84 3.68 -9.17 1.38
CA LYS A 84 3.85 -9.09 2.84
C LYS A 84 5.27 -9.57 3.15
N ILE A 85 6.18 -8.66 3.48
CA ILE A 85 7.43 -9.04 4.13
C ILE A 85 6.98 -9.76 5.42
N ARG A 86 7.17 -11.08 5.50
CA ARG A 86 7.06 -11.77 6.78
C ARG A 86 8.18 -11.20 7.63
N ARG A 87 7.85 -10.29 8.55
CA ARG A 87 8.76 -9.93 9.64
C ARG A 87 9.11 -11.26 10.32
N ARG A 88 10.35 -11.72 10.19
CA ARG A 88 10.89 -12.76 11.06
C ARG A 88 11.03 -12.09 12.41
N ASN A 89 10.27 -12.52 13.41
CA ASN A 89 10.49 -12.13 14.79
C ASN A 89 11.93 -12.54 15.16
N THR A 90 12.79 -11.57 15.43
CA THR A 90 14.04 -11.80 16.16
C THR A 90 13.71 -11.69 17.65
N GLU A 91 13.22 -12.79 18.22
CA GLU A 91 13.24 -12.95 19.69
C GLU A 91 14.69 -13.26 20.10
N PRO A 92 15.31 -12.50 21.03
CA PRO A 92 16.58 -12.90 21.60
C PRO A 92 16.33 -14.01 22.62
N THR A 93 16.59 -15.26 22.25
CA THR A 93 16.65 -16.37 23.22
C THR A 93 17.85 -16.15 24.13
N MET A 94 17.61 -15.62 25.32
CA MET A 94 18.59 -15.59 26.41
C MET A 94 18.77 -17.03 26.92
N VAL A 95 19.83 -17.70 26.45
CA VAL A 95 20.29 -18.98 26.98
C VAL A 95 20.84 -18.72 28.38
N LEU A 96 20.15 -19.22 29.41
CA LEU A 96 20.68 -19.29 30.77
C LEU A 96 21.79 -20.35 30.78
N ALA A 97 23.04 -19.90 30.71
CA ALA A 97 24.19 -20.77 30.83
C ALA A 97 24.29 -21.29 32.28
N SER A 98 24.13 -22.60 32.42
CA SER A 98 24.44 -23.37 33.62
C SER A 98 25.88 -23.11 34.08
N LEU A 99 26.07 -22.82 35.37
CA LEU A 99 27.36 -22.93 36.05
C LEU A 99 27.30 -24.15 36.96
N GLU A 100 28.11 -25.16 36.64
CA GLU A 100 28.35 -26.37 37.44
C GLU A 100 29.40 -26.13 38.53
N GLY A 101 29.22 -26.85 39.67
CA GLY A 101 30.30 -27.41 40.50
C GLY A 101 30.08 -27.32 42.02
N PRO A 102 30.70 -28.20 42.88
CA PRO A 102 31.13 -29.59 42.67
C PRO A 102 30.79 -30.59 43.84
N GLN A 103 30.68 -31.89 43.49
CA GLN A 103 30.96 -33.17 44.20
C GLN A 103 30.48 -33.52 45.64
N GLN A 104 29.87 -34.72 45.79
CA GLN A 104 30.12 -35.66 46.89
C GLN A 104 29.83 -37.15 46.48
N PRO A 105 30.68 -38.14 46.85
CA PRO A 105 30.55 -39.57 46.48
C PRO A 105 29.64 -40.39 47.45
N PRO A 106 29.29 -41.67 47.13
CA PRO A 106 27.96 -42.24 47.36
C PRO A 106 27.84 -43.07 48.66
N PRO A 107 26.60 -43.35 49.13
CA PRO A 107 26.35 -44.51 49.96
C PRO A 107 25.59 -45.62 49.20
N THR A 108 26.18 -46.81 49.22
CA THR A 108 25.57 -48.10 48.87
C THR A 108 24.52 -48.49 49.90
N THR A 109 23.33 -48.95 49.51
CA THR A 109 22.74 -50.18 50.08
C THR A 109 21.51 -50.66 49.31
N SER A 110 21.54 -51.95 49.02
CA SER A 110 20.48 -52.80 48.50
C SER A 110 19.20 -52.75 49.34
N THR A 111 18.04 -52.62 48.73
CA THR A 111 16.75 -52.84 49.42
C THR A 111 16.14 -54.15 48.92
N SER A 112 16.30 -55.20 49.72
CA SER A 112 15.53 -56.44 49.62
C SER A 112 14.16 -56.23 50.27
N HIS A 113 13.10 -56.58 49.53
CA HIS A 113 11.78 -56.91 50.07
C HIS A 113 11.90 -58.00 51.16
N THR A 114 11.09 -57.93 52.22
CA THR A 114 10.21 -59.03 52.71
C THR A 114 9.43 -58.67 53.99
N MET A 115 8.11 -58.91 53.89
CA MET A 115 7.05 -59.25 54.87
C MET A 115 6.85 -58.49 56.20
N GLY A 116 5.58 -58.11 56.40
CA GLY A 116 4.74 -58.84 57.37
C GLY A 116 4.35 -58.11 58.66
N PRO A 117 3.29 -58.60 59.35
CA PRO A 117 2.17 -57.75 59.77
C PRO A 117 2.07 -57.55 61.28
N PHE A 118 1.47 -56.43 61.71
CA PHE A 118 0.50 -56.30 62.82
C PHE A 118 -0.24 -54.96 62.65
#